data_AF-A0A653N2T6-F1
#
_entry.id   AF-A0A653N2T6-F1
#
_cell.length_a   1.000
_cell.length_b   1.000
_cell.length_c   1.000
_cell.angle_alpha   90.00
_cell.angle_beta   90.00
_cell.angle_gamma   90.00
#
_symmetry.space_group_name_H-M   'P 1'
#
loop_
_entity.id
_entity.type
_entity.pdbx_description
1 polymer ?
#
loop_
_entity_poly.entity_id
_entity_poly.type
_entity_poly.pdbx_seq_one_letter_code
_entity_poly.pdbx_strand_id
1 'polypeptide(L)'
;MKPNFKNIILSAAFLGCSHFVNAQFLAASDTSESSVRKYKNIIESNKEVVTFIEFSMVEKGLPKHLRNLALIESHFNRNITSHAGAVGVWQFMTAHANQYGLTEDRRNDLYRSTKTAAVSLKNLYKKYNNWVTVVAAYNCGEGNIAKAMQAANSTQYHVFSKYLPAETINHVKKYLNACYATGELPAVLANYNDARTISLLNSRKTDSQEIALSETEINAGFKLGIIAEELKIDMNDLLSWNPEIVSTLENDGESKLFLPTDLMPDFLMKKNAILSKSIRTK
;
A
#
# COMPACT_ATOMS: atom_id res chain seq x y z
N MET A 1 -7.82 26.73 55.16
CA MET A 1 -8.72 25.91 54.31
C MET A 1 -7.87 25.28 53.21
N LYS A 2 -7.81 23.95 53.15
CA LYS A 2 -7.19 23.13 52.08
C LYS A 2 -7.92 23.33 50.72
N PRO A 3 -7.49 22.72 49.59
CA PRO A 3 -6.21 22.77 48.86
C PRO A 3 -6.45 22.76 47.31
N ASN A 4 -5.48 22.23 46.53
CA ASN A 4 -5.56 21.57 45.20
C ASN A 4 -5.04 22.36 43.98
N PHE A 5 -3.84 22.03 43.48
CA PHE A 5 -3.41 20.87 42.63
C PHE A 5 -3.42 21.33 41.16
N LYS A 6 -2.48 20.99 40.27
CA LYS A 6 -1.26 20.18 40.29
C LYS A 6 -0.57 20.46 38.93
N ASN A 7 0.75 20.47 38.95
CA ASN A 7 1.63 19.96 37.88
C ASN A 7 1.50 20.57 36.47
N ILE A 8 2.24 21.65 36.23
CA ILE A 8 2.83 21.92 34.92
C ILE A 8 4.07 21.03 34.83
N ILE A 9 3.94 19.84 34.26
CA ILE A 9 5.11 19.05 33.83
C ILE A 9 5.42 19.51 32.41
N LEU A 10 6.39 20.42 32.34
CA LEU A 10 7.10 20.76 31.12
C LEU A 10 8.11 19.65 30.85
N SER A 11 7.70 18.59 30.15
CA SER A 11 8.63 17.59 29.61
C SER A 11 9.01 17.99 28.18
N ALA A 12 9.98 18.90 28.09
CA ALA A 12 10.78 19.11 26.90
C ALA A 12 11.82 17.99 26.80
N ALA A 13 11.60 17.03 25.91
CA ALA A 13 12.65 16.23 25.26
C ALA A 13 11.98 15.25 24.29
N PHE A 14 11.82 15.64 23.03
CA PHE A 14 11.85 14.68 21.94
C PHE A 14 12.80 15.21 20.88
N LEU A 15 14.03 14.74 20.94
CA LEU A 15 14.88 14.59 19.75
C LEU A 15 14.19 13.57 18.85
N GLY A 16 13.15 14.02 18.15
CA GLY A 16 12.56 13.27 17.06
C GLY A 16 13.45 13.47 15.84
N CYS A 17 14.30 12.49 15.53
CA CYS A 17 14.75 12.31 14.16
C CYS A 17 13.50 12.23 13.29
N SER A 18 13.17 13.32 12.61
CA SER A 18 12.18 13.34 11.54
C SER A 18 12.67 12.39 10.45
N HIS A 19 12.24 11.14 10.53
CA HIS A 19 12.23 10.27 9.38
C HIS A 19 11.24 10.91 8.42
N PHE A 20 11.76 11.74 7.51
CA PHE A 20 11.05 12.14 6.32
C PHE A 20 10.54 10.85 5.66
N VAL A 21 9.25 10.54 5.85
CA VAL A 21 8.61 9.43 5.15
C VAL A 21 8.52 9.91 3.71
N ASN A 22 9.46 9.44 2.91
CA ASN A 22 9.62 9.83 1.53
C ASN A 22 8.27 9.60 0.80
N ALA A 23 7.71 10.66 0.24
CA ALA A 23 6.38 10.70 -0.38
C ALA A 23 6.21 9.75 -1.60
N GLN A 24 7.26 9.01 -1.96
CA GLN A 24 7.33 8.07 -3.07
C GLN A 24 7.15 6.60 -2.68
N PHE A 25 6.72 6.30 -1.46
CA PHE A 25 6.80 4.93 -0.95
C PHE A 25 5.97 3.90 -1.76
N LEU A 26 4.79 4.26 -2.29
CA LEU A 26 3.98 3.44 -3.20
C LEU A 26 3.83 4.08 -4.57
N ALA A 27 4.95 4.33 -5.25
CA ALA A 27 4.99 4.69 -6.66
C ALA A 27 5.71 3.59 -7.46
N ALA A 28 5.48 3.58 -8.78
CA ALA A 28 6.37 2.83 -9.66
C ALA A 28 7.79 3.43 -9.56
N SER A 29 8.75 2.58 -9.23
CA SER A 29 10.15 2.96 -9.08
C SER A 29 10.88 3.08 -10.42
N ASP A 30 10.35 2.46 -11.47
CA ASP A 30 10.88 2.52 -12.82
C ASP A 30 9.73 2.70 -13.82
N THR A 31 9.66 3.91 -14.38
CA THR A 31 8.67 4.33 -15.37
C THR A 31 9.32 4.59 -16.74
N SER A 32 10.54 4.11 -16.96
CA SER A 32 11.26 4.32 -18.22
C SER A 32 10.55 3.64 -19.40
N GLU A 33 10.65 4.23 -20.59
CA GLU A 33 10.04 3.65 -21.79
C GLU A 33 10.56 2.25 -22.11
N SER A 34 11.83 1.97 -21.83
CA SER A 34 12.44 0.66 -22.03
C SER A 34 11.82 -0.39 -21.11
N SER A 35 11.57 -0.05 -19.84
CA SER A 35 10.90 -0.91 -18.87
C SER A 35 9.44 -1.17 -19.24
N VAL A 36 8.71 -0.12 -19.62
CA VAL A 36 7.32 -0.24 -20.10
C VAL A 36 7.25 -1.13 -21.33
N ARG A 37 8.15 -0.92 -22.30
CA ARG A 37 8.21 -1.72 -23.54
C ARG A 37 8.54 -3.18 -23.23
N LYS A 38 9.47 -3.44 -22.30
CA LYS A 38 9.80 -4.80 -21.85
C LYS A 38 8.57 -5.54 -21.33
N TYR A 39 7.83 -4.97 -20.38
CA TYR A 39 6.63 -5.63 -19.84
C TYR A 39 5.57 -5.88 -20.91
N LYS A 40 5.30 -4.87 -21.77
CA LYS A 40 4.33 -5.01 -22.87
C LYS A 40 4.73 -6.09 -23.87
N ASN A 41 6.02 -6.17 -24.25
CA ASN A 41 6.51 -7.18 -25.18
C ASN A 41 6.36 -8.60 -24.62
N ILE A 42 6.63 -8.79 -23.33
CA ILE A 42 6.47 -10.10 -22.67
C ILE A 42 4.99 -10.50 -22.64
N ILE A 43 4.10 -9.57 -22.33
CA ILE A 43 2.65 -9.82 -22.35
C ILE A 43 2.17 -10.19 -23.77
N GLU A 44 2.55 -9.42 -24.79
CA GLU A 44 2.12 -9.68 -26.17
C GLU A 44 2.66 -11.03 -26.67
N SER A 45 3.91 -11.36 -26.34
CA SER A 45 4.53 -12.64 -26.71
C SER A 45 3.89 -13.85 -26.02
N ASN A 46 3.11 -13.63 -24.95
CA ASN A 46 2.44 -14.67 -24.16
C ASN A 46 0.91 -14.51 -24.15
N LYS A 47 0.34 -13.85 -25.17
CA LYS A 47 -1.06 -13.40 -25.20
C LYS A 47 -2.09 -14.46 -24.82
N GLU A 48 -1.94 -15.69 -25.29
CA GLU A 48 -2.87 -16.79 -24.96
C GLU A 48 -2.85 -17.14 -23.45
N VAL A 49 -1.66 -17.27 -22.88
CA VAL A 49 -1.48 -17.55 -21.45
C VAL A 49 -1.99 -16.39 -20.60
N VAL A 50 -1.68 -15.16 -21.02
CA VAL A 50 -2.17 -13.94 -20.36
C VAL A 50 -3.69 -13.89 -20.37
N THR A 51 -4.32 -14.10 -21.54
CA THR A 51 -5.79 -14.08 -21.69
C THR A 51 -6.45 -15.12 -20.79
N PHE A 52 -5.88 -16.34 -20.75
CA PHE A 52 -6.37 -17.40 -19.85
C PHE A 52 -6.28 -17.00 -18.36
N ILE A 53 -5.15 -16.40 -17.94
CA ILE A 53 -4.97 -15.92 -16.57
C ILE A 53 -5.97 -14.82 -16.24
N GLU A 54 -6.10 -13.80 -17.10
CA GLU A 54 -7.03 -12.69 -16.89
C GLU A 54 -8.48 -13.18 -16.78
N PHE A 55 -8.90 -14.06 -17.68
CA PHE A 55 -10.23 -14.69 -17.62
C PHE A 55 -10.43 -15.43 -16.29
N SER A 56 -9.46 -16.24 -15.87
CA SER A 56 -9.52 -17.01 -14.62
C SER A 56 -9.61 -16.11 -13.39
N MET A 57 -8.92 -14.95 -13.38
CA MET A 57 -9.01 -13.97 -12.30
C MET A 57 -10.41 -13.36 -12.25
N VAL A 58 -10.91 -12.87 -13.39
CA VAL A 58 -12.23 -12.22 -13.48
C VAL A 58 -13.35 -13.19 -13.09
N GLU A 59 -13.30 -14.45 -13.53
CA GLU A 59 -14.28 -15.49 -13.16
C GLU A 59 -14.37 -15.70 -11.64
N LYS A 60 -13.29 -15.44 -10.88
CA LYS A 60 -13.26 -15.54 -9.41
C LYS A 60 -13.55 -14.23 -8.68
N GLY A 61 -13.87 -13.17 -9.42
CA GLY A 61 -14.11 -11.82 -8.89
C GLY A 61 -12.81 -11.09 -8.51
N LEU A 62 -11.70 -11.46 -9.15
CA LEU A 62 -10.39 -10.85 -8.93
C LEU A 62 -10.02 -9.92 -10.10
N PRO A 63 -9.24 -8.86 -9.86
CA PRO A 63 -8.85 -7.94 -10.91
C PRO A 63 -7.81 -8.56 -11.86
N LYS A 64 -7.94 -8.25 -13.15
CA LYS A 64 -7.05 -8.75 -14.21
C LYS A 64 -5.57 -8.41 -14.01
N HIS A 65 -5.27 -7.30 -13.32
CA HIS A 65 -3.90 -6.86 -13.07
C HIS A 65 -3.09 -7.87 -12.25
N LEU A 66 -3.73 -8.84 -11.58
CA LEU A 66 -3.03 -9.93 -10.89
C LEU A 66 -2.23 -10.85 -11.82
N ARG A 67 -2.47 -10.82 -13.14
CA ARG A 67 -1.56 -11.43 -14.12
C ARG A 67 -0.12 -10.91 -13.99
N ASN A 68 0.06 -9.69 -13.46
CA ASN A 68 1.37 -9.10 -13.27
C ASN A 68 2.20 -9.84 -12.21
N LEU A 69 1.59 -10.64 -11.32
CA LEU A 69 2.33 -11.59 -10.48
C LEU A 69 3.00 -12.67 -11.34
N ALA A 70 2.24 -13.34 -12.19
CA ALA A 70 2.80 -14.33 -13.13
C ALA A 70 3.88 -13.73 -14.06
N LEU A 71 3.70 -12.46 -14.45
CA LEU A 71 4.70 -11.72 -15.23
C LEU A 71 6.04 -11.56 -14.48
N ILE A 72 6.01 -11.11 -13.22
CA ILE A 72 7.24 -10.85 -12.45
C ILE A 72 7.87 -12.12 -11.87
N GLU A 73 7.08 -13.17 -11.68
CA GLU A 73 7.53 -14.47 -11.15
C GLU A 73 8.25 -15.31 -12.22
N SER A 74 7.69 -15.38 -13.43
CA SER A 74 8.16 -16.34 -14.43
C SER A 74 8.21 -15.80 -15.86
N HIS A 75 7.76 -14.56 -16.09
CA HIS A 75 7.45 -14.06 -17.43
C HIS A 75 6.49 -15.01 -18.20
N PHE A 76 5.53 -15.60 -17.48
CA PHE A 76 4.60 -16.61 -17.96
C PHE A 76 5.22 -17.97 -18.37
N ASN A 77 6.48 -18.22 -18.00
CA ASN A 77 7.15 -19.48 -18.31
C ASN A 77 6.71 -20.61 -17.37
N ARG A 78 6.12 -21.67 -17.94
CA ARG A 78 5.65 -22.86 -17.21
C ARG A 78 6.77 -23.79 -16.74
N ASN A 79 7.93 -23.72 -17.38
CA ASN A 79 9.01 -24.70 -17.21
C ASN A 79 10.15 -24.19 -16.32
N ILE A 80 10.00 -23.01 -15.72
CA ILE A 80 11.03 -22.42 -14.86
C ILE A 80 10.92 -22.95 -13.42
N THR A 81 12.08 -23.27 -12.86
CA THR A 81 12.25 -23.63 -11.44
C THR A 81 13.26 -22.68 -10.83
N SER A 82 12.92 -22.01 -9.71
CA SER A 82 13.87 -21.16 -8.99
C SER A 82 14.90 -21.99 -8.23
N HIS A 83 16.00 -21.34 -7.83
CA HIS A 83 17.01 -21.96 -6.96
C HIS A 83 16.43 -22.45 -5.62
N ALA A 84 15.33 -21.84 -5.15
CA ALA A 84 14.64 -22.22 -3.93
C ALA A 84 13.59 -23.34 -4.14
N GLY A 85 13.34 -23.76 -5.38
CA GLY A 85 12.38 -24.83 -5.72
C GLY A 85 10.97 -24.36 -6.07
N ALA A 86 10.77 -23.06 -6.31
CA ALA A 86 9.51 -22.51 -6.81
C ALA A 86 9.31 -22.91 -8.28
N VAL A 87 8.12 -23.37 -8.66
CA VAL A 87 7.88 -23.97 -10.00
C VAL A 87 6.76 -23.27 -10.76
N GLY A 88 6.98 -23.11 -12.06
CA GLY A 88 5.96 -22.76 -13.04
C GLY A 88 5.58 -21.29 -13.07
N VAL A 89 4.44 -21.01 -13.71
CA VAL A 89 3.99 -19.65 -14.03
C VAL A 89 3.83 -18.77 -12.79
N TRP A 90 3.34 -19.38 -11.72
CA TRP A 90 3.02 -18.72 -10.46
C TRP A 90 4.13 -18.88 -9.41
N GLN A 91 5.24 -19.53 -9.76
CA GLN A 91 6.37 -19.82 -8.87
C GLN A 91 5.91 -20.36 -7.50
N PHE A 92 5.09 -21.42 -7.51
CA PHE A 92 4.65 -22.02 -6.27
C PHE A 92 5.77 -22.80 -5.60
N MET A 93 5.98 -22.54 -4.31
CA MET A 93 6.71 -23.42 -3.40
C MET A 93 5.85 -24.64 -3.05
N THR A 94 6.48 -25.80 -2.79
CA THR A 94 5.76 -27.05 -2.43
C THR A 94 4.80 -26.87 -1.26
N ALA A 95 5.26 -26.23 -0.18
CA ALA A 95 4.45 -26.02 1.01
C ALA A 95 3.20 -25.17 0.72
N HIS A 96 3.36 -24.08 -0.05
CA HIS A 96 2.25 -23.22 -0.44
C HIS A 96 1.27 -23.93 -1.36
N ALA A 97 1.76 -24.67 -2.36
CA ALA A 97 0.92 -25.46 -3.26
C ALA A 97 0.06 -26.49 -2.50
N ASN A 98 0.67 -27.20 -1.55
CA ASN A 98 0.00 -28.23 -0.75
C ASN A 98 -1.15 -27.67 0.10
N GLN A 99 -1.03 -26.44 0.62
CA GLN A 99 -2.11 -25.78 1.39
C GLN A 99 -3.42 -25.64 0.59
N TYR A 100 -3.33 -25.62 -0.74
CA TYR A 100 -4.47 -25.48 -1.64
C TYR A 100 -4.76 -26.75 -2.44
N GLY A 101 -4.16 -27.90 -2.05
CA GLY A 101 -4.36 -29.19 -2.70
C GLY A 101 -3.70 -29.32 -4.07
N LEU A 102 -2.74 -28.46 -4.41
CA LEU A 102 -1.94 -28.57 -5.62
C LEU A 102 -0.71 -29.43 -5.33
N THR A 103 -0.70 -30.65 -5.87
CA THR A 103 0.42 -31.58 -5.73
C THR A 103 1.67 -31.05 -6.44
N GLU A 104 2.83 -31.49 -5.97
CA GLU A 104 4.14 -31.03 -6.44
C GLU A 104 4.35 -31.16 -7.95
N ASP A 105 3.96 -32.31 -8.51
CA ASP A 105 4.03 -32.61 -9.95
C ASP A 105 3.17 -31.70 -10.83
N ARG A 106 2.21 -30.97 -10.23
CA ARG A 106 1.21 -30.17 -10.94
C ARG A 106 1.46 -28.66 -10.85
N ARG A 107 2.56 -28.21 -10.24
CA ARG A 107 2.86 -26.78 -10.09
C ARG A 107 3.12 -26.06 -11.43
N ASN A 108 3.57 -26.79 -12.46
CA ASN A 108 3.77 -26.27 -13.82
C ASN A 108 2.52 -26.35 -14.71
N ASP A 109 1.47 -27.08 -14.29
CA ASP A 109 0.19 -27.15 -15.01
C ASP A 109 -0.49 -25.77 -14.94
N LEU A 110 -0.59 -25.09 -16.08
CA LEU A 110 -1.12 -23.72 -16.16
C LEU A 110 -2.55 -23.64 -15.62
N TYR A 111 -3.41 -24.60 -15.91
CA TYR A 111 -4.81 -24.57 -15.50
C TYR A 111 -4.93 -24.73 -13.99
N ARG A 112 -4.28 -25.76 -13.43
CA ARG A 112 -4.36 -26.09 -12.00
C ARG A 112 -3.66 -25.05 -11.14
N SER A 113 -2.47 -24.59 -11.55
CA SER A 113 -1.73 -23.55 -10.85
C SER A 113 -2.49 -22.22 -10.86
N THR A 114 -3.09 -21.82 -11.99
CA THR A 114 -3.87 -20.57 -12.06
C THR A 114 -5.13 -20.62 -11.20
N LYS A 115 -5.84 -21.74 -11.19
CA LYS A 115 -6.99 -21.93 -10.28
C LYS A 115 -6.57 -21.83 -8.82
N THR A 116 -5.42 -22.42 -8.47
CA THR A 116 -4.85 -22.37 -7.13
C THR A 116 -4.43 -20.95 -6.75
N ALA A 117 -3.78 -20.22 -7.66
CA ALA A 117 -3.37 -18.83 -7.47
C ALA A 117 -4.58 -17.93 -7.23
N ALA A 118 -5.66 -18.08 -8.01
CA ALA A 118 -6.88 -17.31 -7.81
C ALA A 118 -7.47 -17.54 -6.41
N VAL A 119 -7.56 -18.79 -5.93
CA VAL A 119 -8.05 -19.09 -4.58
C VAL A 119 -7.13 -18.49 -3.51
N SER A 120 -5.82 -18.66 -3.66
CA SER A 120 -4.83 -18.10 -2.73
C SER A 120 -4.90 -16.58 -2.65
N LEU A 121 -4.92 -15.89 -3.79
CA LEU A 121 -5.00 -14.43 -3.86
C LEU A 121 -6.31 -13.90 -3.28
N LYS A 122 -7.42 -14.60 -3.50
CA LYS A 122 -8.71 -14.27 -2.89
C LYS A 122 -8.68 -14.38 -1.36
N ASN A 123 -8.06 -15.42 -0.83
CA ASN A 123 -7.91 -15.61 0.62
C ASN A 123 -7.01 -14.54 1.24
N LEU A 124 -5.87 -14.24 0.61
CA LEU A 124 -4.98 -13.16 1.03
C LEU A 124 -5.72 -11.81 1.00
N TYR A 125 -6.49 -11.54 -0.05
CA TYR A 125 -7.24 -10.29 -0.15
C TYR A 125 -8.34 -10.19 0.91
N LYS A 126 -9.04 -11.29 1.21
CA LYS A 126 -10.02 -11.31 2.33
C LYS A 126 -9.37 -10.95 3.67
N LYS A 127 -8.10 -11.31 3.87
CA LYS A 127 -7.36 -11.02 5.11
C LYS A 127 -6.83 -9.59 5.18
N TYR A 128 -6.19 -9.12 4.12
CA TYR A 128 -5.47 -7.84 4.13
C TYR A 128 -6.24 -6.67 3.52
N ASN A 129 -7.29 -6.97 2.75
CA ASN A 129 -8.17 -6.01 2.09
C ASN A 129 -7.46 -4.98 1.18
N ASN A 130 -6.21 -5.23 0.78
CA ASN A 130 -5.49 -4.40 -0.18
C ASN A 130 -4.47 -5.20 -0.99
N TRP A 131 -4.35 -4.90 -2.29
CA TRP A 131 -3.48 -5.67 -3.20
C TRP A 131 -1.99 -5.53 -2.90
N VAL A 132 -1.54 -4.40 -2.36
CA VAL A 132 -0.12 -4.18 -2.04
C VAL A 132 0.36 -5.18 -0.99
N THR A 133 -0.39 -5.33 0.10
CA THR A 133 -0.09 -6.29 1.16
C THR A 133 -0.28 -7.73 0.68
N VAL A 134 -1.27 -7.99 -0.18
CA VAL A 134 -1.44 -9.31 -0.81
C VAL A 134 -0.22 -9.72 -1.62
N VAL A 135 0.34 -8.82 -2.43
CA VAL A 135 1.55 -9.09 -3.22
C VAL A 135 2.77 -9.33 -2.33
N ALA A 136 2.90 -8.59 -1.23
CA ALA A 136 3.95 -8.83 -0.25
C ALA A 136 3.78 -10.21 0.43
N ALA A 137 2.55 -10.55 0.84
CA ALA A 137 2.21 -11.81 1.47
C ALA A 137 2.38 -13.01 0.53
N TYR A 138 2.14 -12.84 -0.76
CA TYR A 138 2.34 -13.88 -1.77
C TYR A 138 3.80 -14.31 -1.86
N ASN A 139 4.73 -13.36 -1.78
CA ASN A 139 6.17 -13.64 -1.86
C ASN A 139 6.76 -14.14 -0.53
N CYS A 140 6.49 -13.48 0.59
CA CYS A 140 7.13 -13.83 1.88
C CYS A 140 6.27 -14.69 2.80
N GLY A 141 5.02 -14.95 2.46
CA GLY A 141 4.07 -15.67 3.31
C GLY A 141 3.47 -14.80 4.44
N GLU A 142 2.30 -15.21 4.90
CA GLU A 142 1.50 -14.46 5.88
C GLU A 142 2.19 -14.33 7.26
N GLY A 143 3.01 -15.30 7.65
CA GLY A 143 3.74 -15.26 8.91
C GLY A 143 4.77 -14.13 8.97
N ASN A 144 5.43 -13.84 7.86
CA ASN A 144 6.38 -12.72 7.78
C ASN A 144 5.67 -11.37 7.77
N ILE A 145 4.51 -11.29 7.11
CA ILE A 145 3.64 -10.10 7.19
C ILE A 145 3.19 -9.85 8.63
N ALA A 146 2.73 -10.88 9.34
CA ALA A 146 2.30 -10.75 10.73
C ALA A 146 3.43 -10.27 11.65
N LYS A 147 4.64 -10.83 11.50
CA LYS A 147 5.83 -10.38 12.25
C LYS A 147 6.17 -8.91 11.94
N ALA A 148 6.13 -8.52 10.67
CA ALA A 148 6.41 -7.14 10.27
C ALA A 148 5.37 -6.16 10.82
N MET A 149 4.08 -6.49 10.73
CA MET A 149 3.00 -5.68 11.29
C MET A 149 3.14 -5.52 12.81
N GLN A 150 3.47 -6.60 13.52
CA GLN A 150 3.71 -6.57 14.97
C GLN A 150 4.91 -5.68 15.32
N ALA A 151 6.03 -5.82 14.62
CA ALA A 151 7.22 -4.99 14.84
C ALA A 151 6.98 -3.50 14.54
N ALA A 152 6.07 -3.22 13.60
CA ALA A 152 5.69 -1.87 13.21
C ALA A 152 4.59 -1.24 14.08
N ASN A 153 3.90 -2.05 14.88
CA ASN A 153 2.62 -1.70 15.51
C ASN A 153 1.63 -1.07 14.50
N SER A 154 1.57 -1.60 13.28
CA SER A 154 0.73 -1.06 12.21
C SER A 154 0.42 -2.11 11.15
N THR A 155 -0.80 -2.07 10.63
CA THR A 155 -1.26 -2.91 9.51
C THR A 155 -1.03 -2.25 8.16
N GLN A 156 -0.44 -1.05 8.13
CA GLN A 156 -0.20 -0.30 6.91
C GLN A 156 1.15 -0.68 6.29
N TYR A 157 1.11 -1.12 5.02
CA TYR A 157 2.29 -1.61 4.31
C TYR A 157 3.44 -0.61 4.33
N HIS A 158 3.18 0.68 4.17
CA HIS A 158 4.25 1.70 4.22
C HIS A 158 4.93 1.87 5.59
N VAL A 159 4.27 1.45 6.66
CA VAL A 159 4.86 1.47 8.00
C VAL A 159 5.62 0.17 8.25
N PHE A 160 5.00 -0.99 7.94
CA PHE A 160 5.61 -2.28 8.27
C PHE A 160 6.62 -2.80 7.24
N SER A 161 6.66 -2.25 6.04
CA SER A 161 7.57 -2.71 4.98
C SER A 161 9.04 -2.65 5.36
N LYS A 162 9.43 -1.74 6.27
CA LYS A 162 10.82 -1.63 6.76
C LYS A 162 11.28 -2.86 7.54
N TYR A 163 10.36 -3.71 7.96
CA TYR A 163 10.63 -4.99 8.63
C TYR A 163 10.49 -6.20 7.70
N LEU A 164 10.24 -5.98 6.40
CA LEU A 164 10.17 -7.05 5.42
C LEU A 164 11.56 -7.33 4.80
N PRO A 165 11.79 -8.55 4.29
CA PRO A 165 12.96 -8.86 3.48
C PRO A 165 13.07 -7.92 2.27
N ALA A 166 14.30 -7.55 1.90
CA ALA A 166 14.56 -6.69 0.74
C ALA A 166 14.00 -7.29 -0.56
N GLU A 167 14.00 -8.62 -0.68
CA GLU A 167 13.40 -9.35 -1.79
C GLU A 167 11.91 -9.03 -1.93
N THR A 168 11.16 -9.04 -0.82
CA THR A 168 9.71 -8.77 -0.80
C THR A 168 9.39 -7.33 -1.12
N ILE A 169 10.17 -6.38 -0.59
CA ILE A 169 10.04 -4.96 -0.92
C ILE A 169 10.27 -4.77 -2.42
N ASN A 170 11.28 -5.42 -2.99
CA ASN A 170 11.57 -5.39 -4.42
C ASN A 170 10.49 -6.09 -5.25
N HIS A 171 9.90 -7.17 -4.74
CA HIS A 171 8.79 -7.88 -5.37
C HIS A 171 7.56 -6.96 -5.54
N VAL A 172 7.19 -6.23 -4.48
CA VAL A 172 6.13 -5.21 -4.55
C VAL A 172 6.47 -4.11 -5.55
N LYS A 173 7.72 -3.60 -5.55
CA LYS A 173 8.15 -2.58 -6.55
C LYS A 173 8.01 -3.07 -7.98
N LYS A 174 8.48 -4.29 -8.29
CA LYS A 174 8.33 -4.91 -9.62
C LYS A 174 6.88 -5.01 -10.03
N TYR A 175 6.00 -5.40 -9.11
CA TYR A 175 4.57 -5.46 -9.35
C TYR A 175 3.97 -4.08 -9.67
N LEU A 176 4.31 -3.03 -8.90
CA LEU A 176 3.86 -1.67 -9.17
C LEU A 176 4.38 -1.14 -10.53
N ASN A 177 5.62 -1.46 -10.90
CA ASN A 177 6.17 -1.10 -12.21
C ASN A 177 5.42 -1.80 -13.35
N ALA A 178 5.10 -3.09 -13.18
CA ALA A 178 4.28 -3.82 -14.15
C ALA A 178 2.88 -3.19 -14.27
N CYS A 179 2.22 -2.87 -13.15
CA CYS A 179 0.93 -2.17 -13.14
C CYS A 179 1.00 -0.77 -13.77
N TYR A 180 2.13 -0.06 -13.64
CA TYR A 180 2.34 1.19 -14.35
C TYR A 180 2.41 0.96 -15.86
N ALA A 181 3.24 0.01 -16.29
CA ALA A 181 3.40 -0.32 -17.70
C ALA A 181 2.10 -0.76 -18.38
N THR A 182 1.20 -1.40 -17.63
CA THR A 182 -0.08 -1.89 -18.11
C THR A 182 -1.28 -0.99 -17.81
N GLY A 183 -1.07 0.14 -17.11
CA GLY A 183 -2.08 1.16 -16.86
C GLY A 183 -3.02 0.91 -15.67
N GLU A 184 -2.78 -0.11 -14.84
CA GLU A 184 -3.60 -0.41 -13.65
C GLU A 184 -3.04 0.13 -12.33
N LEU A 185 -1.87 0.79 -12.33
CA LEU A 185 -1.30 1.36 -11.10
C LEU A 185 -2.29 2.25 -10.33
N PRO A 186 -3.05 3.18 -10.96
CA PRO A 186 -4.01 4.01 -10.24
C PRO A 186 -5.06 3.21 -9.46
N ALA A 187 -5.56 2.11 -10.02
CA ALA A 187 -6.54 1.25 -9.37
C ALA A 187 -5.94 0.50 -8.17
N VAL A 188 -4.69 0.04 -8.28
CA VAL A 188 -3.97 -0.62 -7.18
C VAL A 188 -3.74 0.36 -6.02
N LEU A 189 -3.34 1.60 -6.31
CA LEU A 189 -3.12 2.63 -5.29
C LEU A 189 -4.42 3.09 -4.64
N ALA A 190 -5.50 3.25 -5.43
CA ALA A 190 -6.82 3.57 -4.90
C ALA A 190 -7.31 2.49 -3.92
N ASN A 191 -7.16 1.22 -4.30
CA ASN A 191 -7.50 0.09 -3.44
C ASN A 191 -6.73 0.09 -2.10
N TYR A 192 -5.42 0.39 -2.14
CA TYR A 192 -4.62 0.52 -0.93
C TYR A 192 -5.11 1.65 -0.02
N ASN A 193 -5.35 2.83 -0.60
CA ASN A 193 -5.79 4.01 0.15
C ASN A 193 -7.19 3.82 0.77
N ASP A 194 -8.10 3.14 0.07
CA ASP A 194 -9.42 2.83 0.59
C ASP A 194 -9.35 1.90 1.81
N ALA A 195 -8.53 0.84 1.73
CA ALA A 195 -8.34 -0.09 2.84
C ALA A 195 -7.74 0.60 4.09
N ARG A 196 -6.78 1.49 3.87
CA ARG A 196 -6.17 2.32 4.90
C ARG A 196 -7.20 3.24 5.57
N THR A 197 -8.00 3.93 4.77
CA THR A 197 -9.06 4.82 5.28
C THR A 197 -10.05 4.06 6.16
N ILE A 198 -10.49 2.88 5.72
CA ILE A 198 -11.41 2.03 6.49
C ILE A 198 -10.78 1.61 7.83
N SER A 199 -9.50 1.23 7.83
CA SER A 199 -8.77 0.88 9.05
C SER A 199 -8.78 2.02 10.06
N LEU A 200 -8.54 3.25 9.61
CA LEU A 200 -8.51 4.43 10.47
C LEU A 200 -9.86 4.76 11.09
N LEU A 201 -10.93 4.68 10.29
CA LEU A 201 -12.30 4.91 10.77
C LEU A 201 -12.70 3.88 11.84
N ASN A 202 -12.26 2.63 11.69
CA ASN A 202 -12.52 1.58 12.68
C ASN A 202 -11.73 1.79 13.97
N SER A 203 -10.46 2.23 13.88
CA SER A 203 -9.64 2.56 15.06
C SER A 203 -10.23 3.75 15.84
N ARG A 204 -10.77 4.77 15.17
CA ARG A 204 -11.44 5.91 15.84
C ARG A 204 -12.71 5.52 16.59
N LYS A 205 -13.41 4.48 16.15
CA LYS A 205 -14.61 3.97 16.84
C LYS A 205 -14.27 3.19 18.11
N THR A 206 -13.02 2.77 18.31
CA THR A 206 -12.69 1.76 19.33
C THR A 206 -11.94 2.25 20.55
N ASP A 207 -11.15 3.33 20.56
CA ASP A 207 -10.63 3.85 21.85
C ASP A 207 -9.95 5.23 21.76
N SER A 208 -10.06 5.95 22.88
CA SER A 208 -9.29 7.12 23.30
C SER A 208 -7.82 6.77 23.56
N GLN A 209 -7.09 6.35 22.53
CA GLN A 209 -5.63 6.26 22.54
C GLN A 209 -5.02 7.57 22.03
N GLU A 210 -3.93 8.03 22.66
CA GLU A 210 -3.12 9.16 22.18
C GLU A 210 -2.74 8.93 20.71
N ILE A 211 -3.27 9.77 19.82
CA ILE A 211 -3.00 9.71 18.40
C ILE A 211 -1.59 10.27 18.18
N ALA A 212 -0.65 9.41 17.76
CA ALA A 212 0.68 9.87 17.34
C ALA A 212 0.53 10.77 16.10
N LEU A 213 1.01 12.01 16.17
CA LEU A 213 0.96 12.99 15.09
C LEU A 213 2.32 13.13 14.40
N SER A 214 2.30 13.44 13.11
CA SER A 214 3.45 13.85 12.31
C SER A 214 3.15 15.19 11.65
N GLU A 215 4.19 16.00 11.42
CA GLU A 215 4.07 17.33 10.85
C GLU A 215 4.62 17.41 9.41
N THR A 216 4.05 18.33 8.62
CA THR A 216 4.60 18.79 7.34
C THR A 216 4.25 20.26 7.16
N GLU A 217 5.06 21.00 6.39
CA GLU A 217 4.73 22.37 6.00
C GLU A 217 3.71 22.40 4.84
N ILE A 218 2.76 23.32 4.95
CA ILE A 218 1.81 23.70 3.90
C ILE A 218 1.73 25.23 3.80
N ASN A 219 1.34 25.74 2.63
CA ASN A 219 1.11 27.17 2.42
C ASN A 219 -0.40 27.48 2.30
N ALA A 220 -0.75 28.76 2.28
CA ALA A 220 -2.12 29.26 2.17
C ALA A 220 -2.86 28.82 0.89
N GLY A 221 -2.16 28.25 -0.09
CA GLY A 221 -2.78 27.65 -1.28
C GLY A 221 -3.54 26.36 -0.99
N PHE A 222 -3.31 25.71 0.15
CA PHE A 222 -4.04 24.51 0.57
C PHE A 222 -5.37 24.87 1.25
N LYS A 223 -6.49 24.36 0.74
CA LYS A 223 -7.80 24.48 1.38
C LYS A 223 -8.01 23.30 2.34
N LEU A 224 -8.20 23.58 3.63
CA LEU A 224 -8.39 22.55 4.66
C LEU A 224 -9.57 21.63 4.35
N GLY A 225 -10.67 22.16 3.81
CA GLY A 225 -11.81 21.35 3.38
C GLY A 225 -11.46 20.34 2.27
N ILE A 226 -10.55 20.71 1.35
CA ILE A 226 -10.06 19.79 0.31
C ILE A 226 -9.12 18.75 0.91
N ILE A 227 -8.29 19.12 1.89
CA ILE A 227 -7.47 18.14 2.64
C ILE A 227 -8.38 17.12 3.33
N ALA A 228 -9.41 17.58 4.04
CA ALA A 228 -10.36 16.71 4.74
C ALA A 228 -11.09 15.77 3.77
N GLU A 229 -11.58 16.30 2.65
CA GLU A 229 -12.24 15.54 1.58
C GLU A 229 -11.30 14.46 0.97
N GLU A 230 -10.09 14.85 0.58
CA GLU A 230 -9.14 13.97 -0.09
C GLU A 230 -8.58 12.87 0.83
N LEU A 231 -8.49 13.16 2.13
CA LEU A 231 -8.11 12.18 3.15
C LEU A 231 -9.30 11.42 3.73
N LYS A 232 -10.53 11.74 3.32
CA LYS A 232 -11.78 11.14 3.83
C LYS A 232 -11.86 11.20 5.36
N ILE A 233 -11.49 12.35 5.94
CA ILE A 233 -11.54 12.60 7.39
C ILE A 233 -12.55 13.70 7.70
N ASP A 234 -13.07 13.69 8.94
CA ASP A 234 -13.93 14.75 9.41
C ASP A 234 -13.15 16.06 9.58
N MET A 235 -13.78 17.19 9.24
CA MET A 235 -13.16 18.50 9.37
C MET A 235 -12.87 18.84 10.84
N ASN A 236 -13.72 18.42 11.78
CA ASN A 236 -13.51 18.65 13.21
C ASN A 236 -12.30 17.86 13.72
N ASP A 237 -12.10 16.64 13.24
CA ASP A 237 -10.90 15.86 13.58
C ASP A 237 -9.64 16.58 13.09
N LEU A 238 -9.65 17.07 11.84
CA LEU A 238 -8.52 17.81 11.27
C LEU A 238 -8.21 19.06 12.09
N LEU A 239 -9.23 19.85 12.46
CA LEU A 239 -9.05 21.04 13.30
C LEU A 239 -8.61 20.70 14.73
N SER A 240 -9.07 19.57 15.29
CA SER A 240 -8.67 19.14 16.63
C SER A 240 -7.18 18.84 16.73
N TRP A 241 -6.56 18.32 15.67
CA TRP A 241 -5.11 18.12 15.61
C TRP A 241 -4.34 19.40 15.26
N ASN A 242 -5.04 20.44 14.79
CA ASN A 242 -4.46 21.64 14.22
C ASN A 242 -5.17 22.92 14.74
N PRO A 243 -5.12 23.20 16.05
CA PRO A 243 -5.96 24.23 16.67
C PRO A 243 -5.73 25.67 16.14
N GLU A 244 -4.56 25.96 15.56
CA GLU A 244 -4.19 27.32 15.11
C GLU A 244 -3.98 27.45 13.60
N ILE A 245 -4.16 26.35 12.84
CA ILE A 245 -3.74 26.29 11.43
C ILE A 245 -4.43 27.31 10.54
N VAL A 246 -5.70 27.64 10.84
CA VAL A 246 -6.45 28.65 10.08
C VAL A 246 -5.80 30.02 10.23
N SER A 247 -5.58 30.46 11.47
CA SER A 247 -4.96 31.75 11.75
C SER A 247 -3.52 31.85 11.24
N THR A 248 -2.73 30.78 11.35
CA THR A 248 -1.34 30.79 10.86
C THR A 248 -1.30 30.88 9.33
N LEU A 249 -2.15 30.12 8.62
CA LEU A 249 -2.21 30.21 7.16
C LEU A 249 -2.67 31.59 6.66
N GLU A 250 -3.61 32.22 7.36
CA GLU A 250 -4.11 33.55 7.02
C GLU A 250 -3.09 34.66 7.28
N ASN A 251 -2.36 34.59 8.40
CA ASN A 251 -1.44 35.65 8.82
C ASN A 251 -0.04 35.49 8.22
N ASP A 252 0.49 34.27 8.23
CA ASP A 252 1.90 34.00 7.89
C ASP A 252 2.05 33.42 6.47
N GLY A 253 0.94 32.99 5.85
CA GLY A 253 0.94 32.39 4.52
C GLY A 253 1.44 30.95 4.48
N GLU A 254 1.93 30.42 5.60
CA GLU A 254 2.41 29.06 5.78
C GLU A 254 2.09 28.53 7.18
N SER A 255 1.96 27.22 7.32
CA SER A 255 1.71 26.59 8.62
C SER A 255 2.19 25.15 8.65
N LYS A 256 2.40 24.65 9.86
CA LYS A 256 2.60 23.22 10.12
C LYS A 256 1.24 22.53 10.12
N LEU A 257 1.09 21.54 9.25
CA LEU A 257 -0.02 20.61 9.24
C LEU A 257 0.38 19.36 10.03
N PHE A 258 -0.34 19.11 11.11
CA PHE A 258 -0.28 17.89 11.89
C PHE A 258 -1.36 16.92 11.43
N LEU A 259 -0.95 15.70 11.12
CA LEU A 259 -1.87 14.59 10.84
C LEU A 259 -1.42 13.40 11.68
N PRO A 260 -2.31 12.46 12.01
CA PRO A 260 -1.90 11.15 12.49
C PRO A 260 -0.72 10.64 11.65
N THR A 261 0.30 10.08 12.29
CA THR A 261 1.49 9.55 11.60
C THR A 261 1.09 8.64 10.45
N ASP A 262 0.04 7.86 10.70
CA ASP A 262 -0.58 6.96 9.76
C ASP A 262 -1.34 7.63 8.62
N LEU A 263 -1.73 8.91 8.72
CA LEU A 263 -2.42 9.73 7.71
C LEU A 263 -1.46 10.56 6.83
N MET A 264 -0.30 10.94 7.35
CA MET A 264 0.65 11.81 6.67
C MET A 264 1.09 11.31 5.27
N PRO A 265 1.36 10.01 5.04
CA PRO A 265 1.81 9.53 3.73
C PRO A 265 0.81 9.78 2.60
N ASP A 266 -0.49 9.57 2.83
CA ASP A 266 -1.51 9.87 1.81
C ASP A 266 -1.59 11.37 1.49
N PHE A 267 -1.45 12.23 2.51
CA PHE A 267 -1.36 13.67 2.28
C PHE A 267 -0.16 13.99 1.39
N LEU A 268 1.02 13.44 1.70
CA LEU A 268 2.23 13.67 0.92
C LEU A 268 2.12 13.14 -0.51
N MET A 269 1.54 11.96 -0.72
CA MET A 269 1.31 11.39 -2.05
C MET A 269 0.34 12.23 -2.88
N LYS A 270 -0.69 12.80 -2.24
CA LYS A 270 -1.70 13.64 -2.90
C LYS A 270 -1.37 15.13 -2.87
N LYS A 271 -0.25 15.55 -2.25
CA LYS A 271 0.02 16.96 -1.91
C LYS A 271 -0.15 17.90 -3.09
N ASN A 272 0.42 17.55 -4.24
CA ASN A 272 0.31 18.36 -5.47
C ASN A 272 -1.11 18.36 -6.06
N ALA A 273 -1.82 17.22 -5.99
CA ALA A 273 -3.20 17.12 -6.46
C ALA A 273 -4.15 17.93 -5.56
N ILE A 274 -3.99 17.83 -4.24
CA ILE A 274 -4.71 18.61 -3.23
C ILE A 274 -4.47 20.11 -3.45
N LEU A 275 -3.22 20.54 -3.62
CA LEU A 275 -2.89 21.94 -3.88
C LEU A 275 -3.52 22.42 -5.20
N SER A 276 -3.38 21.64 -6.26
CA SER A 276 -3.96 21.96 -7.57
C SER A 276 -5.49 22.09 -7.49
N LYS A 277 -6.15 21.20 -6.75
CA LYS A 277 -7.61 21.26 -6.52
C LYS A 277 -7.99 22.46 -5.66
N SER A 278 -7.22 22.74 -4.60
CA SER A 278 -7.44 23.88 -3.69
C SER A 278 -7.39 25.23 -4.40
N ILE A 279 -6.47 25.40 -5.35
CA ILE A 279 -6.34 26.64 -6.14
C ILE A 279 -7.46 26.78 -7.17
N ARG A 280 -7.94 25.66 -7.75
CA ARG A 280 -8.94 25.68 -8.83
C ARG A 280 -10.37 25.85 -8.33
N THR A 281 -10.68 25.34 -7.16
CA THR A 281 -11.97 25.53 -6.52
C THR A 281 -12.00 26.96 -5.99
N LYS A 282 -12.84 27.84 -6.53
CA LYS A 282 -13.04 29.20 -5.97
C LYS A 282 -13.80 29.10 -4.65
#